data_AF-W2JUA9-F1
#
_entry.id   AF-W2JUA9-F1
#
_cell.length_a   1.000
_cell.length_b   1.000
_cell.length_c   1.000
_cell.angle_alpha   90.00
_cell.angle_beta   90.00
_cell.angle_gamma   90.00
#
_symmetry.space_group_name_H-M   'P 1'
#
loop_
_entity.id
_entity.type
_entity.pdbx_description
1 polymer ?
#
loop_
_entity_poly.entity_id
_entity_poly.type
_entity_poly.pdbx_seq_one_letter_code
_entity_poly.pdbx_strand_id
1 'polypeptide(L)'
;MKAPPCILAFASLTACVQAHGYISKPKATYQPNTPYTDYNAITTAAVNKGFTGGICDGSPSQNTQVFTEHWNATGYKSLRDMTDPIATDYGHSVETATPVDVTGYTEMWWQNDEYKEGFIASHEGPCEAWIGETQVFHYDNCAARFKSYPAKIPVDYSSCKGDCLL
;
A
#
# COMPACT_ATOMS: atom_id res chain seq x y z
N MET A 1 -29.46 -0.66 48.59
CA MET A 1 -29.38 0.20 47.39
C MET A 1 -28.21 -0.31 46.56
N LYS A 2 -28.46 -0.98 45.42
CA LYS A 2 -27.41 -1.52 44.55
C LYS A 2 -27.04 -0.45 43.52
N ALA A 3 -25.78 -0.05 43.47
CA ALA A 3 -25.29 0.84 42.43
C ALA A 3 -25.34 0.11 41.07
N PRO A 4 -25.83 0.76 40.00
CA PRO A 4 -25.81 0.15 38.68
C PRO A 4 -24.38 0.13 38.12
N PRO A 5 -23.98 -0.94 37.41
CA PRO A 5 -22.67 -1.02 36.78
C PRO A 5 -22.60 0.02 35.65
N CYS A 6 -21.66 0.94 35.77
CA CYS A 6 -21.32 1.89 34.72
C CYS A 6 -20.54 1.12 33.65
N ILE A 7 -21.22 0.75 32.57
CA ILE A 7 -20.57 0.19 31.38
C ILE A 7 -19.85 1.35 30.69
N LEU A 8 -18.54 1.45 30.88
CA LEU A 8 -17.68 2.32 30.08
C LEU A 8 -17.60 1.72 28.68
N ALA A 9 -18.39 2.27 27.76
CA ALA A 9 -18.23 2.02 26.34
C ALA A 9 -16.91 2.66 25.89
N PHE A 10 -15.88 1.84 25.67
CA PHE A 10 -14.69 2.27 24.93
C PHE A 10 -15.12 2.47 23.47
N ALA A 11 -15.31 3.73 23.08
CA ALA A 11 -15.37 4.09 21.67
C ALA A 11 -13.97 3.85 21.08
N SER A 12 -13.81 2.77 20.33
CA SER A 12 -12.65 2.61 19.45
C SER A 12 -12.70 3.75 18.44
N LEU A 13 -11.84 4.76 18.58
CA LEU A 13 -11.54 5.66 17.48
C LEU A 13 -10.87 4.81 16.40
N THR A 14 -11.67 4.27 15.48
CA THR A 14 -11.19 3.94 14.14
C THR A 14 -10.76 5.26 13.52
N ALA A 15 -9.50 5.64 13.70
CA ALA A 15 -8.89 6.64 12.84
C ALA A 15 -9.05 6.13 11.40
N CYS A 16 -9.85 6.81 10.59
CA CYS A 16 -9.89 6.53 9.16
C CYS A 16 -8.49 6.84 8.64
N VAL A 17 -7.71 5.79 8.36
CA VAL A 17 -6.41 5.90 7.72
C VAL A 17 -6.71 6.05 6.22
N GLN A 18 -6.55 7.26 5.71
CA GLN A 18 -6.88 7.64 4.35
C GLN A 18 -5.64 7.40 3.45
N ALA A 19 -5.37 6.14 3.09
CA ALA A 19 -4.19 5.71 2.32
C ALA A 19 -4.38 5.91 0.79
N HIS A 20 -4.23 7.17 0.38
CA HIS A 20 -4.51 7.79 -0.92
C HIS A 20 -3.53 7.78 -2.09
N GLY A 21 -3.76 7.21 -3.27
CA GLY A 21 -2.99 7.64 -4.46
C GLY A 21 -3.03 6.77 -5.72
N TYR A 22 -2.29 7.20 -6.73
CA TYR A 22 -2.22 6.55 -8.05
C TYR A 22 -0.83 6.66 -8.69
N ILE A 23 -0.55 5.79 -9.66
CA ILE A 23 0.68 5.81 -10.46
C ILE A 23 0.52 6.85 -11.58
N SER A 24 1.21 7.98 -11.44
CA SER A 24 1.15 9.09 -12.41
C SER A 24 2.21 8.99 -13.51
N LYS A 25 3.26 8.21 -13.29
CA LYS A 25 4.36 8.02 -14.25
C LYS A 25 5.01 6.64 -14.12
N PRO A 26 5.16 5.87 -15.21
CA PRO A 26 4.42 5.99 -16.46
C PRO A 26 2.91 6.00 -16.16
N LYS A 27 2.12 6.74 -16.94
CA LYS A 27 0.73 7.02 -16.59
C LYS A 27 -0.12 5.74 -16.66
N ALA A 28 -0.53 5.23 -15.52
CA ALA A 28 -1.51 4.14 -15.43
C ALA A 28 -2.92 4.62 -15.79
N THR A 29 -3.79 3.69 -16.16
CA THR A 29 -5.18 3.98 -16.56
C THR A 29 -6.16 3.49 -15.50
N TYR A 30 -6.99 4.40 -14.99
CA TYR A 30 -7.98 4.12 -13.94
C TYR A 30 -9.41 4.30 -14.45
N GLN A 31 -10.37 3.66 -13.79
CA GLN A 31 -11.79 3.78 -14.09
C GLN A 31 -12.25 5.26 -14.01
N PRO A 32 -13.19 5.72 -14.86
CA PRO A 32 -13.69 7.08 -14.79
C PRO A 32 -14.34 7.39 -13.44
N ASN A 33 -14.18 8.62 -12.94
CA ASN A 33 -14.72 9.08 -11.66
C ASN A 33 -14.23 8.25 -10.45
N THR A 34 -13.10 7.55 -10.56
CA THR A 34 -12.45 6.91 -9.42
C THR A 34 -12.07 7.98 -8.40
N PRO A 35 -12.58 7.94 -7.17
CA PRO A 35 -12.05 8.77 -6.10
C PRO A 35 -10.61 8.31 -5.86
N TYR A 36 -9.64 9.17 -6.14
CA TYR A 36 -8.22 8.93 -5.83
C TYR A 36 -7.93 9.02 -4.32
N THR A 37 -8.99 8.88 -3.52
CA THR A 37 -9.09 8.99 -2.08
C THR A 37 -9.77 7.79 -1.43
N ASP A 38 -9.70 6.59 -2.02
CA ASP A 38 -10.11 5.33 -1.36
C ASP A 38 -9.02 4.25 -1.44
N TYR A 39 -8.90 3.43 -0.38
CA TYR A 39 -8.00 2.27 -0.32
C TYR A 39 -8.66 1.06 -0.98
N ASN A 40 -7.85 0.12 -1.51
CA ASN A 40 -8.40 -1.08 -2.18
C ASN A 40 -8.96 -2.10 -1.19
N ALA A 41 -8.28 -2.32 -0.05
CA ALA A 41 -8.73 -3.25 0.97
C ALA A 41 -8.15 -2.92 2.35
N ILE A 42 -8.81 -3.43 3.40
CA ILE A 42 -8.33 -3.41 4.79
C ILE A 42 -7.97 -4.83 5.21
N THR A 43 -6.85 -4.95 5.91
CA THR A 43 -6.45 -6.18 6.60
C THR A 43 -6.15 -5.90 8.07
N THR A 44 -6.03 -6.97 8.85
CA THR A 44 -5.64 -6.93 10.27
C THR A 44 -4.60 -8.02 10.54
N ALA A 45 -4.02 -8.04 11.74
CA ALA A 45 -3.12 -9.13 12.18
C ALA A 45 -3.74 -10.54 12.05
N ALA A 46 -5.07 -10.67 11.96
CA ALA A 46 -5.74 -11.95 11.76
C ALA A 46 -5.49 -12.59 10.38
N VAL A 47 -4.96 -11.83 9.40
CA VAL A 47 -4.64 -12.36 8.05
C VAL A 47 -3.65 -13.52 8.10
N ASN A 48 -2.73 -13.51 9.06
CA ASN A 48 -1.74 -14.56 9.22
C ASN A 48 -1.31 -14.67 10.68
N LYS A 49 -1.27 -15.90 11.20
CA LYS A 49 -0.83 -16.18 12.58
C LYS A 49 0.58 -15.69 12.90
N GLY A 50 1.45 -15.45 11.91
CA GLY A 50 2.77 -14.86 12.08
C GLY A 50 2.75 -13.48 12.74
N PHE A 51 1.64 -12.73 12.59
CA PHE A 51 1.42 -11.45 13.25
C PHE A 51 0.88 -11.58 14.69
N THR A 52 0.68 -12.79 15.21
CA THR A 52 0.17 -12.99 16.58
C THR A 52 1.12 -12.37 17.60
N GLY A 53 0.58 -11.54 18.50
CA GLY A 53 1.35 -10.82 19.51
C GLY A 53 1.92 -9.49 19.04
N GLY A 54 1.86 -9.19 17.75
CA GLY A 54 2.18 -7.88 17.21
C GLY A 54 1.05 -6.90 17.52
N ILE A 55 1.39 -5.77 18.16
CA ILE A 55 0.44 -4.70 18.49
C ILE A 55 0.77 -3.49 17.60
N CYS A 56 -0.21 -3.06 16.80
CA CYS A 56 -0.07 -1.93 15.88
C CYS A 56 -0.89 -0.71 16.36
N ASP A 57 -0.64 -0.25 17.58
CA ASP A 57 -1.30 0.92 18.20
C ASP A 57 -0.34 2.09 18.51
N GLY A 58 0.91 1.99 18.04
CA GLY A 58 1.94 3.01 18.20
C GLY A 58 1.97 4.04 17.07
N SER A 59 3.08 4.78 16.99
CA SER A 59 3.36 5.66 15.85
C SER A 59 3.44 4.87 14.54
N PRO A 60 3.24 5.51 13.36
CA PRO A 60 3.39 4.85 12.06
C PRO A 60 4.71 4.09 11.91
N SER A 61 5.82 4.68 12.38
CA SER A 61 7.14 4.04 12.41
C SER A 61 7.21 2.83 13.34
N GLN A 62 6.62 2.89 14.53
CA GLN A 62 6.54 1.77 15.47
C GLN A 62 5.69 0.63 14.88
N ASN A 63 4.57 0.95 14.27
CA ASN A 63 3.70 -0.06 13.63
C ASN A 63 4.40 -0.73 12.44
N THR A 64 5.16 0.04 11.65
CA THR A 64 5.99 -0.49 10.56
C THR A 64 7.08 -1.43 11.09
N GLN A 65 7.69 -1.07 12.22
CA GLN A 65 8.68 -1.92 12.88
C GLN A 65 8.05 -3.24 13.34
N VAL A 66 6.89 -3.19 14.02
CA VAL A 66 6.15 -4.39 14.45
C VAL A 66 5.80 -5.27 13.25
N PHE A 67 5.29 -4.70 12.16
CA PHE A 67 5.03 -5.44 10.92
C PHE A 67 6.29 -6.15 10.42
N THR A 68 7.40 -5.43 10.36
CA THR A 68 8.69 -5.94 9.85
C THR A 68 9.25 -7.07 10.73
N GLU A 69 9.20 -6.91 12.05
CA GLU A 69 9.68 -7.91 13.01
C GLU A 69 8.89 -9.23 12.92
N HIS A 70 7.59 -9.15 12.66
CA HIS A 70 6.72 -10.31 12.50
C HIS A 70 6.73 -10.92 11.09
N TRP A 71 7.22 -10.19 10.08
CA TRP A 71 7.13 -10.58 8.67
C TRP A 71 7.64 -12.01 8.40
N ASN A 72 8.82 -12.35 8.92
CA ASN A 72 9.42 -13.67 8.70
C ASN A 72 8.58 -14.82 9.28
N ALA A 73 7.80 -14.57 10.35
CA ALA A 73 6.94 -15.58 10.96
C ALA A 73 5.67 -15.87 10.15
N THR A 74 5.33 -14.99 9.19
CA THR A 74 4.15 -15.16 8.33
C THR A 74 4.35 -16.27 7.28
N GLY A 75 5.59 -16.47 6.85
CA GLY A 75 5.93 -17.36 5.74
C GLY A 75 5.56 -16.83 4.35
N TYR A 76 5.07 -15.59 4.23
CA TYR A 76 4.81 -14.96 2.94
C TYR A 76 6.12 -14.70 2.17
N LYS A 77 6.06 -14.83 0.85
CA LYS A 77 7.21 -14.57 -0.03
C LYS A 77 7.33 -13.11 -0.44
N SER A 78 6.23 -12.37 -0.44
CA SER A 78 6.15 -10.96 -0.84
C SER A 78 4.90 -10.30 -0.28
N LEU A 79 4.80 -8.97 -0.36
CA LEU A 79 3.56 -8.28 0.02
C LEU A 79 2.40 -8.69 -0.90
N ARG A 80 2.66 -8.96 -2.19
CA ARG A 80 1.70 -9.44 -3.20
C ARG A 80 1.12 -10.78 -2.78
N ASP A 81 1.95 -11.71 -2.31
CA ASP A 81 1.50 -13.00 -1.74
C ASP A 81 0.56 -12.80 -0.54
N MET A 82 0.81 -11.75 0.27
CA MET A 82 -0.08 -11.36 1.37
C MET A 82 -1.36 -10.65 0.87
N THR A 83 -1.28 -9.77 -0.13
CA THR A 83 -2.36 -8.85 -0.50
C THR A 83 -3.29 -9.36 -1.59
N ASP A 84 -2.81 -10.17 -2.54
CA ASP A 84 -3.64 -10.69 -3.65
C ASP A 84 -4.91 -11.44 -3.17
N PRO A 85 -4.89 -12.20 -2.06
CA PRO A 85 -6.11 -12.82 -1.52
C PRO A 85 -7.11 -11.84 -0.89
N ILE A 86 -6.71 -10.60 -0.62
CA ILE A 86 -7.48 -9.59 0.13
C ILE A 86 -7.96 -8.47 -0.79
N ALA A 87 -7.08 -7.98 -1.65
CA ALA A 87 -7.34 -6.98 -2.67
C ALA A 87 -7.40 -7.67 -4.03
N THR A 88 -8.50 -8.36 -4.29
CA THR A 88 -8.67 -9.22 -5.48
C THR A 88 -8.97 -8.45 -6.76
N ASP A 89 -9.19 -7.14 -6.67
CA ASP A 89 -9.40 -6.26 -7.81
C ASP A 89 -8.12 -5.49 -8.19
N TYR A 90 -8.18 -4.75 -9.29
CA TYR A 90 -7.05 -3.98 -9.80
C TYR A 90 -6.97 -2.57 -9.20
N GLY A 91 -7.57 -2.33 -8.02
CA GLY A 91 -7.52 -1.02 -7.36
C GLY A 91 -7.99 0.12 -8.26
N HIS A 92 -9.11 -0.10 -8.94
CA HIS A 92 -9.67 0.78 -9.96
C HIS A 92 -8.83 0.99 -11.23
N SER A 93 -7.68 0.33 -11.41
CA SER A 93 -7.01 0.28 -12.72
C SER A 93 -7.89 -0.44 -13.75
N VAL A 94 -7.72 -0.09 -15.01
CA VAL A 94 -8.46 -0.69 -16.13
C VAL A 94 -7.70 -1.90 -16.67
N GLU A 95 -8.24 -3.10 -16.46
CA GLU A 95 -7.64 -4.37 -16.90
C GLU A 95 -7.35 -4.45 -18.40
N THR A 96 -8.15 -3.76 -19.21
CA THR A 96 -8.04 -3.74 -20.68
C THR A 96 -7.43 -2.44 -21.18
N ALA A 97 -6.68 -1.73 -20.33
CA ALA A 97 -5.97 -0.52 -20.71
C ALA A 97 -5.02 -0.80 -21.90
N THR A 98 -4.70 0.25 -22.64
CA THR A 98 -3.63 0.14 -23.63
C THR A 98 -2.30 0.06 -22.89
N PRO A 99 -1.43 -0.93 -23.20
CA PRO A 99 -0.09 -1.00 -22.63
C PRO A 99 0.67 0.31 -22.77
N VAL A 100 1.42 0.67 -21.74
CA VAL A 100 2.20 1.91 -21.73
C VAL A 100 3.60 1.63 -22.24
N ASP A 101 4.10 2.46 -23.16
CA ASP A 101 5.50 2.43 -23.53
C ASP A 101 6.36 2.99 -22.38
N VAL A 102 7.08 2.09 -21.73
CA VAL A 102 7.98 2.38 -20.61
C VAL A 102 9.43 2.56 -21.06
N THR A 103 9.70 2.60 -22.36
CA THR A 103 11.05 2.83 -22.89
C THR A 103 11.62 4.15 -22.36
N GLY A 104 12.80 4.08 -21.72
CA GLY A 104 13.48 5.24 -21.17
C GLY A 104 12.99 5.70 -19.79
N TYR A 105 12.00 5.03 -19.20
CA TYR A 105 11.63 5.25 -17.80
C TYR A 105 12.57 4.50 -16.87
N THR A 106 12.97 5.15 -15.78
CA THR A 106 13.81 4.58 -14.72
C THR A 106 13.16 4.71 -13.34
N GLU A 107 11.96 5.28 -13.29
CA GLU A 107 11.22 5.57 -12.07
C GLU A 107 9.73 5.37 -12.28
N MET A 108 9.05 4.95 -11.22
CA MET A 108 7.61 5.05 -11.03
C MET A 108 7.31 6.26 -10.15
N TRP A 109 6.28 7.04 -10.50
CA TRP A 109 5.79 8.14 -9.67
C TRP A 109 4.43 7.77 -9.08
N TRP A 110 4.33 7.85 -7.77
CA TRP A 110 3.09 7.66 -7.03
C TRP A 110 2.68 8.97 -6.36
N GLN A 111 1.39 9.33 -6.45
CA GLN A 111 0.91 10.58 -5.89
C GLN A 111 -0.58 10.58 -5.54
N ASN A 112 -0.95 11.48 -4.64
CA ASN A 112 -2.30 11.95 -4.42
C ASN A 112 -2.44 13.40 -4.91
N ASP A 113 -3.38 13.68 -5.80
CA ASP A 113 -3.56 15.02 -6.35
C ASP A 113 -4.43 15.96 -5.53
N GLU A 114 -5.33 15.41 -4.71
CA GLU A 114 -6.22 16.18 -3.84
C GLU A 114 -5.41 16.90 -2.76
N TYR A 115 -4.49 16.19 -2.12
CA TYR A 115 -3.67 16.69 -1.02
C TYR A 115 -2.26 17.12 -1.45
N LYS A 116 -1.86 16.86 -2.70
CA LYS A 116 -0.50 17.11 -3.21
C LYS A 116 0.56 16.36 -2.42
N GLU A 117 0.32 15.08 -2.20
CA GLU A 117 1.13 14.21 -1.33
C GLU A 117 1.75 13.04 -2.10
N GLY A 118 3.02 12.75 -1.79
CA GLY A 118 3.63 11.45 -2.04
C GLY A 118 3.38 10.54 -0.85
N PHE A 119 4.26 9.58 -0.57
CA PHE A 119 4.15 8.85 0.70
C PHE A 119 4.35 9.80 1.89
N ILE A 120 3.48 9.71 2.89
CA ILE A 120 3.46 10.62 4.04
C ILE A 120 3.79 9.90 5.35
N ALA A 121 4.35 10.63 6.31
CA ALA A 121 4.81 10.08 7.58
C ALA A 121 3.69 9.51 8.47
N SER A 122 2.42 9.83 8.19
CA SER A 122 1.27 9.21 8.85
C SER A 122 0.96 7.80 8.32
N HIS A 123 1.53 7.41 7.18
CA HIS A 123 1.30 6.15 6.47
C HIS A 123 2.62 5.46 6.16
N GLU A 124 3.40 5.19 7.22
CA GLU A 124 4.61 4.38 7.10
C GLU A 124 4.25 2.90 6.95
N GLY A 125 5.04 2.20 6.14
CA GLY A 125 4.82 0.80 5.84
C GLY A 125 5.62 0.35 4.62
N PRO A 126 5.70 -0.97 4.42
CA PRO A 126 6.43 -1.53 3.30
C PRO A 126 5.67 -1.32 2.00
N CYS A 127 6.38 -1.27 0.88
CA CYS A 127 5.77 -1.28 -0.43
C CYS A 127 6.64 -2.03 -1.44
N GLU A 128 5.97 -2.56 -2.45
CA GLU A 128 6.59 -3.27 -3.56
C GLU A 128 5.83 -2.97 -4.86
N ALA A 129 6.48 -3.22 -6.00
CA ALA A 129 5.79 -3.28 -7.28
C ALA A 129 6.28 -4.47 -8.10
N TRP A 130 5.43 -4.86 -9.04
CA TRP A 130 5.62 -5.99 -9.91
C TRP A 130 5.35 -5.60 -11.36
N ILE A 131 6.12 -6.20 -12.26
CA ILE A 131 5.82 -6.23 -13.69
C ILE A 131 5.65 -7.70 -14.06
N GLY A 132 4.41 -8.10 -14.31
CA GLY A 132 4.03 -9.52 -14.43
C GLY A 132 4.47 -10.29 -13.19
N GLU A 133 5.30 -11.31 -13.36
CA GLU A 133 5.82 -12.16 -12.28
C GLU A 133 7.18 -11.69 -11.74
N THR A 134 7.66 -10.51 -12.14
CA THR A 134 8.93 -9.95 -11.69
C THR A 134 8.70 -8.85 -10.66
N GLN A 135 9.16 -9.05 -9.42
CA GLN A 135 9.23 -7.97 -8.43
C GLN A 135 10.30 -6.97 -8.88
N VAL A 136 9.90 -5.73 -9.12
CA VAL A 136 10.81 -4.68 -9.64
C VAL A 136 11.34 -3.76 -8.55
N PHE A 137 10.68 -3.72 -7.39
CA PHE A 137 11.26 -3.21 -6.15
C PHE A 137 10.53 -3.75 -4.92
N HIS A 138 11.22 -3.71 -3.78
CA HIS A 138 10.66 -3.88 -2.44
C HIS A 138 11.40 -2.94 -1.49
N TYR A 139 10.66 -2.29 -0.57
CA TYR A 139 11.23 -1.53 0.53
C TYR A 139 10.39 -1.70 1.79
N ASP A 140 11.05 -1.81 2.94
CA ASP A 140 10.37 -2.05 4.23
C ASP A 140 9.63 -0.81 4.76
N ASN A 141 10.00 0.38 4.30
CA ASN A 141 9.32 1.63 4.66
C ASN A 141 9.43 2.69 3.55
N CYS A 142 8.40 2.82 2.74
CA CYS A 142 8.41 3.70 1.58
C CYS A 142 8.23 5.17 1.92
N ALA A 143 7.41 5.49 2.93
CA ALA A 143 7.25 6.87 3.43
C ALA A 143 8.54 7.41 4.08
N ALA A 144 9.29 6.57 4.79
CA ALA A 144 10.59 6.97 5.33
C ALA A 144 11.64 7.20 4.23
N ARG A 145 11.54 6.47 3.10
CA ARG A 145 12.54 6.48 2.03
C ARG A 145 12.28 7.55 0.95
N PHE A 146 11.04 7.68 0.48
CA PHE A 146 10.67 8.53 -0.66
C PHE A 146 9.79 9.68 -0.20
N LYS A 147 10.42 10.82 0.10
CA LYS A 147 9.78 11.99 0.73
C LYS A 147 9.32 13.07 -0.25
N SER A 148 9.46 12.83 -1.54
CA SER A 148 9.09 13.79 -2.58
C SER A 148 7.60 13.73 -2.92
N TYR A 149 7.07 14.82 -3.49
CA TYR A 149 5.81 14.82 -4.23
C TYR A 149 6.09 15.17 -5.70
N PRO A 150 5.69 14.32 -6.66
CA PRO A 150 5.27 12.92 -6.48
C PRO A 150 6.33 12.08 -5.76
N ALA A 151 5.95 10.98 -5.12
CA ALA A 151 6.93 10.01 -4.63
C ALA A 151 7.59 9.37 -5.84
N LYS A 152 8.92 9.47 -5.95
CA LYS A 152 9.69 8.93 -7.08
C LYS A 152 10.43 7.68 -6.63
N ILE A 153 9.99 6.52 -7.12
CA ILE A 153 10.54 5.22 -6.77
C ILE A 153 11.38 4.74 -7.97
N PRO A 154 12.66 4.40 -7.80
CA PRO A 154 13.44 3.77 -8.85
C PRO A 154 12.83 2.42 -9.24
N VAL A 155 12.62 2.20 -10.54
CA VAL A 155 12.04 0.97 -11.08
C VAL A 155 12.81 0.53 -12.31
N ASP A 156 13.16 -0.75 -12.36
CA ASP A 156 13.67 -1.37 -13.57
C ASP A 156 12.51 -1.93 -14.41
N TYR A 157 12.27 -1.33 -15.57
CA TYR A 157 11.26 -1.76 -16.52
C TYR A 157 11.79 -2.78 -17.55
N SER A 158 13.00 -3.33 -17.37
CA SER A 158 13.61 -4.26 -18.34
C SER A 158 12.81 -5.55 -18.56
N SER A 159 11.98 -5.95 -17.59
CA SER A 159 11.05 -7.07 -17.72
C SER A 159 9.85 -6.76 -18.62
N CYS A 160 9.60 -5.48 -18.93
CA CYS A 160 8.53 -5.04 -19.78
C CYS A 160 8.85 -5.19 -21.27
N LYS A 161 8.09 -6.01 -22.00
CA LYS A 161 8.35 -6.32 -23.42
C LYS A 161 7.27 -5.79 -24.37
N GLY A 162 6.72 -4.62 -24.05
CA GLY A 162 5.80 -3.87 -24.92
C GLY A 162 4.30 -4.13 -24.67
N ASP A 163 3.97 -5.01 -23.73
CA ASP A 163 2.60 -5.40 -23.35
C ASP A 163 2.27 -5.10 -21.88
N CYS A 164 3.08 -4.27 -21.21
CA CYS A 164 2.85 -3.95 -19.81
C CYS A 164 1.61 -3.09 -19.60
N LEU A 165 0.68 -3.68 -18.88
CA LEU A 165 -0.41 -2.99 -18.23
C LEU A 165 0.12 -2.46 -16.89
N LEU A 166 -0.05 -1.16 -16.68
CA LEU A 166 0.29 -0.44 -15.45
C LEU A 166 -0.99 0.09 -14.81
#